data_AF-A0A402BIK8-F1
#
_entry.id   AF-A0A402BIK8-F1
#
_cell.length_a   1.000
_cell.length_b   1.000
_cell.length_c   1.000
_cell.angle_alpha   90.00
_cell.angle_beta   90.00
_cell.angle_gamma   90.00
#
_symmetry.space_group_name_H-M   'P 1'
#
loop_
_entity.id
_entity.type
_entity.pdbx_description
1 polymer ?
#
loop_
_entity_poly.entity_id
_entity_poly.type
_entity_poly.pdbx_seq_one_letter_code
_entity_poly.pdbx_strand_id
1 'polypeptide(L)'
;MAQMKTKQELITYFEAKSKRGEQKQGAFYEAVNEVLLLLEEIDDIGEIKSQVRRLHREKMREIQGIADIDERIEQRKQLAVYDDCLTRMRTISA
;
A
#
# COMPACT_ATOMS: atom_id res chain seq x y z
N MET A 1 -14.12 -9.41 -6.79
CA MET A 1 -13.19 -8.72 -5.86
C MET A 1 -13.88 -8.65 -4.50
N ALA A 2 -13.21 -8.97 -3.39
CA ALA A 2 -13.79 -8.80 -2.05
C ALA A 2 -14.14 -7.32 -1.82
N GLN A 3 -15.40 -7.04 -1.49
CA GLN A 3 -15.91 -5.71 -1.17
C GLN A 3 -15.59 -5.42 0.30
N MET A 4 -14.77 -4.40 0.56
CA MET A 4 -14.47 -3.95 1.92
C MET A 4 -15.55 -2.95 2.32
N LYS A 5 -16.22 -3.16 3.45
CA LYS A 5 -17.27 -2.28 3.98
C LYS A 5 -16.74 -1.34 5.06
N THR A 6 -15.64 -1.69 5.73
CA THR A 6 -15.08 -0.92 6.84
C THR A 6 -13.56 -0.77 6.75
N LYS A 7 -13.04 0.25 7.46
CA LYS A 7 -11.60 0.44 7.69
C LYS A 7 -10.96 -0.78 8.38
N GLN A 8 -11.67 -1.41 9.32
CA GLN A 8 -11.16 -2.58 10.05
C GLN A 8 -10.93 -3.79 9.13
N GLU A 9 -11.83 -4.05 8.18
CA GLU A 9 -11.65 -5.13 7.20
C GLU A 9 -10.43 -4.87 6.30
N LEU A 10 -10.14 -3.59 6.02
CA LEU A 10 -8.95 -3.18 5.27
C LEU A 10 -7.66 -3.43 6.07
N ILE A 11 -7.65 -3.09 7.36
CA ILE A 11 -6.52 -3.38 8.27
C ILE A 11 -6.25 -4.89 8.30
N THR A 12 -7.27 -5.69 8.60
CA THR A 12 -7.14 -7.15 8.64
C THR A 12 -6.66 -7.76 7.31
N TYR A 13 -7.10 -7.18 6.19
CA TYR A 13 -6.60 -7.59 4.87
C TYR A 13 -5.10 -7.33 4.69
N PHE A 14 -4.61 -6.16 5.10
CA PHE A 14 -3.20 -5.81 5.01
C PHE A 14 -2.35 -6.52 6.07
N GLU A 15 -2.87 -6.80 7.27
CA GLU A 15 -2.19 -7.63 8.28
C GLU A 15 -1.93 -9.05 7.76
N ALA A 16 -2.95 -9.65 7.11
CA ALA A 16 -2.80 -10.96 6.48
C ALA A 16 -1.82 -10.94 5.29
N LYS A 17 -1.65 -9.80 4.63
CA LYS A 17 -0.59 -9.61 3.62
C LYS A 17 0.79 -9.46 4.26
N SER A 18 0.89 -8.69 5.34
CA SER A 18 2.14 -8.46 6.07
C SER A 18 2.72 -9.79 6.56
N LYS A 19 1.90 -10.59 7.27
CA LYS A 19 2.29 -11.94 7.75
C LYS A 19 2.78 -12.88 6.65
N ARG A 20 2.23 -12.77 5.43
CA ARG A 20 2.69 -13.57 4.27
C ARG A 20 3.98 -13.02 3.65
N GLY A 21 4.22 -11.72 3.76
CA GLY A 21 5.40 -11.03 3.24
C GLY A 21 6.60 -11.03 4.19
N GLU A 22 6.38 -11.28 5.48
CA GLU A 22 7.38 -11.19 6.56
C GLU A 22 8.64 -12.02 6.28
N GLN A 23 8.49 -13.20 5.67
CA GLN A 23 9.62 -14.07 5.33
C GLN A 23 10.50 -13.54 4.18
N LYS A 24 9.99 -12.61 3.37
CA LYS A 24 10.68 -12.12 2.16
C LYS A 24 11.36 -10.77 2.33
N GLN A 25 11.10 -10.04 3.43
CA GLN A 25 11.70 -8.75 3.82
C GLN A 25 12.18 -7.91 2.62
N GLY A 26 11.24 -7.36 1.86
CA GLY A 26 11.54 -6.60 0.64
C GLY A 26 10.51 -5.51 0.38
N ALA A 27 10.59 -4.87 -0.78
CA ALA A 27 9.88 -3.63 -1.05
C ALA A 27 8.35 -3.79 -0.88
N PHE A 28 7.80 -4.93 -1.30
CA PHE A 28 6.39 -5.27 -1.06
C PHE A 28 6.01 -5.26 0.44
N TYR A 29 6.83 -5.87 1.30
CA TYR A 29 6.56 -5.99 2.72
C TYR A 29 6.63 -4.62 3.42
N GLU A 30 7.63 -3.81 3.07
CA GLU A 30 7.77 -2.43 3.55
C GLU A 30 6.53 -1.60 3.22
N ALA A 31 6.08 -1.61 1.96
CA ALA A 31 4.89 -0.86 1.55
C ALA A 31 3.61 -1.36 2.22
N VAL A 32 3.49 -2.66 2.50
CA VAL A 32 2.34 -3.20 3.25
C VAL A 32 2.33 -2.66 4.67
N ASN A 33 3.47 -2.61 5.34
CA ASN A 33 3.57 -2.09 6.70
C ASN A 33 3.37 -0.57 6.77
N GLU A 34 3.87 0.18 5.78
CA GLU A 34 3.61 1.61 5.66
C GLU A 34 2.11 1.89 5.49
N VAL A 35 1.42 1.10 4.66
CA VAL A 35 -0.04 1.20 4.53
C VAL A 35 -0.74 0.83 5.83
N LEU A 36 -0.29 -0.20 6.56
CA LEU A 36 -0.87 -0.56 7.85
C LEU A 36 -0.74 0.56 8.88
N LEU A 37 0.45 1.17 9.00
CA LEU A 37 0.68 2.31 9.87
C LEU A 37 -0.27 3.47 9.54
N LEU A 38 -0.42 3.83 8.26
CA LEU A 38 -1.36 4.88 7.85
C LEU A 38 -2.81 4.54 8.23
N LEU A 39 -3.20 3.27 8.08
CA LEU A 39 -4.53 2.82 8.47
C LEU A 39 -4.71 2.82 10.00
N GLU A 40 -3.68 2.55 10.78
CA GLU A 40 -3.79 2.55 12.24
C GLU A 40 -3.79 3.97 12.81
N GLU A 41 -3.00 4.88 12.23
CA GLU A 41 -2.79 6.24 12.76
C GLU A 41 -3.85 7.26 12.29
N ILE A 42 -4.44 7.07 11.10
CA ILE A 42 -5.36 8.06 10.50
C ILE A 42 -6.77 7.50 10.44
N ASP A 43 -7.72 8.18 11.06
CA ASP A 43 -9.13 7.76 11.06
C ASP A 43 -9.89 8.15 9.79
N ASP A 44 -9.56 9.30 9.20
CA ASP A 44 -10.23 9.77 8.00
C ASP A 44 -9.77 9.03 6.73
N ILE A 45 -10.70 8.34 6.09
CA ILE A 45 -10.45 7.61 4.84
C ILE A 45 -10.03 8.55 3.70
N GLY A 46 -10.50 9.80 3.70
CA GLY A 46 -10.10 10.81 2.72
C GLY A 46 -8.62 11.18 2.85
N GLU A 47 -8.16 11.38 4.08
CA GLU A 47 -6.77 11.67 4.42
C GLU A 47 -5.86 10.48 4.11
N ILE A 48 -6.25 9.25 4.47
CA ILE A 48 -5.51 8.03 4.08
C ILE A 48 -5.36 7.96 2.55
N LYS A 49 -6.46 8.18 1.80
CA LYS A 49 -6.41 8.20 0.32
C LYS A 49 -5.44 9.25 -0.19
N SER A 50 -5.40 10.43 0.41
CA SER A 50 -4.49 11.52 0.03
C SER A 50 -3.03 11.12 0.26
N GLN A 51 -2.71 10.56 1.43
CA GLN A 51 -1.36 10.10 1.79
C GLN A 51 -0.89 8.96 0.89
N VAL A 52 -1.71 7.93 0.68
CA VAL A 52 -1.34 6.81 -0.22
C VAL A 52 -1.13 7.29 -1.66
N ARG A 53 -1.93 8.25 -2.15
CA ARG A 53 -1.69 8.87 -3.48
C ARG A 53 -0.38 9.66 -3.52
N ARG A 54 0.01 10.31 -2.43
CA ARG A 54 1.28 11.04 -2.32
C ARG A 54 2.45 10.05 -2.40
N LEU A 55 2.45 9.02 -1.56
CA LEU A 55 3.45 7.95 -1.57
C LEU A 55 3.59 7.29 -2.95
N HIS A 56 2.46 6.96 -3.59
CA HIS A 56 2.48 6.40 -4.94
C HIS A 56 3.19 7.33 -5.95
N ARG A 57 2.92 8.64 -5.92
CA ARG A 57 3.57 9.60 -6.82
C ARG A 57 5.05 9.79 -6.52
N GLU A 58 5.43 9.85 -5.24
CA GLU A 58 6.82 9.94 -4.81
C GLU A 58 7.60 8.71 -5.28
N LYS A 59 7.07 7.51 -5.01
CA LYS A 59 7.67 6.25 -5.43
C LYS A 59 7.79 6.11 -6.96
N MET A 60 6.79 6.57 -7.71
CA MET A 60 6.87 6.62 -9.18
C MET A 60 8.05 7.46 -9.67
N ARG A 61 8.35 8.59 -9.02
CA ARG A 61 9.51 9.44 -9.39
C ARG A 61 10.82 8.77 -9.02
N GLU A 62 10.91 8.15 -7.85
CA GLU A 62 12.09 7.40 -7.42
C GLU A 62 12.43 6.28 -8.41
N ILE A 63 11.44 5.47 -8.78
CA ILE A 63 11.58 4.35 -9.72
C ILE A 63 12.10 4.83 -11.10
N GLN A 64 11.72 6.03 -11.54
CA GLN A 64 12.21 6.61 -12.80
C GLN A 64 13.71 6.95 -12.75
N GLY A 65 14.25 7.24 -11.57
CA GLY A 65 15.67 7.53 -11.37
C GLY A 65 16.57 6.31 -11.24
N ILE A 66 15.99 5.11 -11.03
CA ILE A 66 16.76 3.88 -10.83
C ILE A 66 17.29 3.37 -12.17
N ALA A 67 18.61 3.24 -12.30
CA ALA A 67 19.26 2.73 -13.52
C ALA A 67 19.17 1.20 -13.64
N ASP A 68 19.27 0.49 -12.50
CA ASP A 68 19.24 -0.96 -12.43
C ASP A 68 17.82 -1.52 -12.65
N ILE A 69 17.69 -2.50 -13.55
CA ILE A 69 16.38 -3.04 -13.93
C ILE A 69 15.80 -3.90 -12.80
N ASP A 70 16.62 -4.68 -12.10
CA ASP A 70 16.15 -5.59 -11.05
C ASP A 70 15.70 -4.79 -9.82
N GLU A 71 16.46 -3.77 -9.44
CA GLU A 71 16.08 -2.81 -8.41
C GLU A 71 14.78 -2.08 -8.80
N ARG A 72 14.63 -1.66 -10.06
CA ARG A 72 13.40 -1.03 -10.55
C ARG A 72 12.20 -1.98 -10.48
N ILE A 73 12.38 -3.26 -10.82
CA ILE A 73 11.34 -4.30 -10.73
C ILE A 73 10.96 -4.54 -9.27
N GLU A 74 11.94 -4.62 -8.37
CA GLU A 74 11.71 -4.78 -6.94
C GLU A 74 10.89 -3.61 -6.37
N GLN A 75 11.33 -2.38 -6.63
CA GLN A 75 10.66 -1.17 -6.12
C GLN A 75 9.23 -1.00 -6.68
N ARG A 76 8.95 -1.45 -7.91
CA ARG A 76 7.58 -1.45 -8.48
C ARG A 76 6.59 -2.27 -7.68
N LYS A 77 7.04 -3.23 -6.86
CA LYS A 77 6.15 -3.97 -5.96
C LYS A 77 5.46 -3.07 -4.93
N GLN A 78 6.10 -1.95 -4.54
CA GLN A 78 5.49 -0.96 -3.64
C GLN A 78 4.29 -0.27 -4.28
N LEU A 79 4.41 0.11 -5.56
CA LEU A 79 3.30 0.71 -6.32
C LEU A 79 2.07 -0.21 -6.35
N ALA A 80 2.28 -1.51 -6.55
CA ALA A 80 1.18 -2.48 -6.56
C ALA A 80 0.44 -2.55 -5.21
N VAL A 81 1.14 -2.33 -4.08
CA VAL A 81 0.53 -2.27 -2.75
C VAL A 81 -0.31 -1.01 -2.59
N TYR A 82 0.24 0.15 -2.97
CA TYR A 82 -0.47 1.43 -2.91
C TYR A 82 -1.72 1.43 -3.81
N ASP A 83 -1.61 0.91 -5.04
CA ASP A 83 -2.73 0.80 -5.98
C ASP A 83 -3.84 -0.13 -5.45
N ASP A 84 -3.46 -1.26 -4.86
CA ASP A 84 -4.45 -2.15 -4.24
C ASP A 84 -5.11 -1.46 -3.05
N CYS A 85 -4.36 -0.76 -2.20
CA CYS A 85 -4.95 0.01 -1.08
C CYS A 85 -5.97 1.04 -1.59
N LEU A 86 -5.61 1.85 -2.58
CA LEU A 86 -6.51 2.82 -3.22
C LEU A 86 -7.74 2.15 -3.83
N THR A 87 -7.56 0.97 -4.45
CA THR A 87 -8.64 0.21 -5.08
C THR A 87 -9.62 -0.33 -4.03
N ARG A 88 -9.11 -0.89 -2.92
CA ARG A 88 -9.96 -1.38 -1.81
C ARG A 88 -10.71 -0.24 -1.12
N MET A 89 -10.06 0.89 -0.90
CA MET A 89 -10.70 2.07 -0.30
C MET A 89 -11.79 2.72 -1.18
N ARG A 90 -11.88 2.39 -2.47
CA ARG A 90 -13.04 2.79 -3.31
C ARG A 90 -14.31 2.02 -2.95
N THR A 91 -14.16 0.83 -2.36
CA THR A 91 -15.29 -0.04 -2.01
C THR A 91 -15.84 0.22 -0.61
N ILE A 92 -15.06 0.90 0.24
CA ILE A 92 -15.51 1.38 1.54
C ILE A 92 -16.43 2.57 1.28
N SER A 93 -17.73 2.36 1.54
CA SER A 93 -18.72 3.43 1.54
C SER A 93 -18.30 4.50 2.54
N ALA A 94 -18.31 5.77 2.11
CA ALA A 94 -18.23 6.90 3.02
C ALA A 94 -19.42 6.90 3.99
#